data_AF-A0A565AXL1-F1
#
_entry.id   AF-A0A565AXL1-F1
#
_cell.length_a   1.000
_cell.length_b   1.000
_cell.length_c   1.000
_cell.angle_alpha   90.00
_cell.angle_beta   90.00
_cell.angle_gamma   90.00
#
_symmetry.space_group_name_H-M   'P 1'
#
loop_
_entity.id
_entity.type
_entity.pdbx_description
1 polymer ?
#
loop_
_entity_poly.entity_id
_entity_poly.type
_entity_poly.pdbx_seq_one_letter_code
_entity_poly.pdbx_strand_id
1 'polypeptide(L)'
;MLVSLASNIGHYETYEIITAAARVRVQVNGLMPLITSSTIEFNTGEEVVAELVYEKLEKHYSNCIMLDHEIKDCPQAEKVPHLSATRKQDRLK
;
A
#
# COMPACT_ATOMS: atom_id res chain seq x y z
N MET A 1 20.28 -8.51 -7.82
CA MET A 1 19.23 -8.91 -6.87
C MET A 1 18.41 -7.73 -6.37
N LEU A 2 18.98 -6.75 -5.65
CA LEU A 2 18.22 -5.60 -5.14
C LEU A 2 17.61 -4.75 -6.28
N VAL A 3 18.38 -4.46 -7.32
CA VAL A 3 17.92 -3.70 -8.50
C VAL A 3 16.81 -4.47 -9.25
N SER A 4 16.95 -5.78 -9.42
CA SER A 4 15.93 -6.60 -10.10
C SER A 4 14.63 -6.65 -9.30
N LEU A 5 14.70 -6.74 -7.97
CA LEU A 5 13.52 -6.60 -7.10
C LEU A 5 12.86 -5.23 -7.28
N ALA A 6 13.65 -4.16 -7.25
CA ALA A 6 13.15 -2.80 -7.45
C ALA A 6 12.47 -2.64 -8.83
N SER A 7 13.05 -3.21 -9.89
CA SER A 7 12.47 -3.22 -11.23
C SER A 7 11.17 -4.01 -11.34
N ASN A 8 10.99 -5.06 -10.53
CA ASN A 8 9.73 -5.81 -10.47
C ASN A 8 8.63 -5.01 -9.76
N ILE A 9 8.99 -4.12 -8.83
CA ILE A 9 8.05 -3.26 -8.11
C ILE A 9 7.64 -2.06 -8.98
N GLY A 10 8.57 -1.51 -9.76
CA GLY A 10 8.30 -0.36 -10.62
C GLY A 10 9.53 0.13 -11.37
N HIS A 11 9.49 1.37 -11.86
CA HIS A 11 10.66 1.94 -12.53
C HIS A 11 11.71 2.32 -11.49
N TYR A 12 12.78 1.52 -11.42
CA TYR A 12 13.92 1.77 -10.54
C TYR A 12 14.61 3.10 -10.86
N GLU A 13 14.93 3.88 -9.82
CA GLU A 13 15.69 5.12 -9.94
C GLU A 13 17.08 5.00 -9.29
N THR A 14 17.12 4.65 -8.00
CA THR A 14 18.36 4.59 -7.23
C THR A 14 18.22 3.66 -6.02
N TYR A 15 19.34 3.29 -5.40
CA TYR A 15 19.37 2.54 -4.15
C TYR A 15 20.42 3.10 -3.19
N GLU A 16 20.23 2.79 -1.91
CA GLU A 16 21.20 3.04 -0.85
C GLU A 16 21.31 1.77 -0.01
N ILE A 17 22.53 1.29 0.22
CA ILE A 17 22.80 0.17 1.12
C ILE A 17 23.63 0.71 2.28
N ILE A 18 23.05 0.63 3.47
CA ILE A 18 23.73 0.90 4.74
C ILE A 18 23.82 -0.39 5.54
N THR A 19 24.64 -0.40 6.59
CA THR A 19 24.92 -1.60 7.39
C THR A 19 23.66 -2.26 7.96
N ALA A 20 22.61 -1.48 8.22
CA ALA A 20 21.37 -1.95 8.84
C ALA A 20 20.22 -2.17 7.84
N ALA A 21 20.31 -1.65 6.61
CA ALA A 21 19.18 -1.66 5.67
C ALA A 21 19.61 -1.45 4.22
N ALA A 22 18.84 -2.04 3.31
CA ALA A 22 18.84 -1.71 1.90
C ALA A 22 17.57 -0.94 1.55
N ARG A 23 17.71 0.23 0.92
CA ARG A 23 16.61 1.09 0.50
C ARG A 23 16.66 1.28 -1.00
N VAL A 24 15.50 1.30 -1.63
CA VAL A 24 15.37 1.56 -3.08
C VAL A 24 14.36 2.66 -3.30
N ARG A 25 14.60 3.47 -4.33
CA ARG A 25 13.62 4.41 -4.86
C ARG A 25 13.11 3.89 -6.18
N VAL A 26 11.79 3.78 -6.27
CA VAL A 26 11.06 3.28 -7.44
C VAL A 26 9.89 4.21 -7.74
N GLN A 27 9.59 4.40 -9.02
CA GLN A 27 8.30 4.95 -9.44
C GLN A 27 7.30 3.80 -9.60
N VAL A 28 6.21 3.85 -8.84
CA VAL A 28 5.17 2.82 -8.84
C VAL A 28 3.93 3.32 -9.57
N ASN A 29 3.18 2.39 -10.18
CA ASN A 29 1.88 2.73 -10.75
C ASN A 29 0.84 2.84 -9.63
N GLY A 30 0.45 4.07 -9.27
CA GLY A 30 -0.52 4.31 -8.20
C GLY A 30 -1.95 3.82 -8.48
N LEU A 31 -2.26 3.44 -9.72
CA LEU A 31 -3.54 2.83 -10.12
C LEU A 31 -3.57 1.31 -9.86
N MET A 32 -2.48 0.72 -9.36
CA MET A 32 -2.40 -0.67 -8.97
C MET A 32 -2.09 -0.78 -7.46
N PRO A 33 -2.52 -1.87 -6.79
CA PRO A 33 -2.16 -2.09 -5.41
C PRO A 33 -0.63 -2.19 -5.28
N LEU A 34 -0.07 -1.57 -4.24
CA LEU A 34 1.35 -1.74 -3.92
C LEU A 34 1.67 -3.18 -3.51
N ILE A 35 2.86 -3.63 -3.90
CA ILE A 35 3.39 -4.94 -3.52
C ILE A 35 4.01 -4.80 -2.12
N THR A 36 3.51 -5.56 -1.14
CA THR A 36 3.95 -5.44 0.25
C THR A 36 4.97 -6.50 0.68
N SER A 37 5.14 -7.56 -0.13
CA SER A 37 6.13 -8.60 0.12
C SER A 37 6.61 -9.24 -1.17
N SER A 38 7.84 -9.74 -1.20
CA SER A 38 8.38 -10.48 -2.33
C SER A 38 9.28 -11.62 -1.85
N THR A 39 9.15 -12.80 -2.47
CA THR A 39 10.07 -13.91 -2.24
C THR A 39 11.34 -13.70 -3.06
N ILE A 40 12.47 -13.75 -2.36
CA ILE A 40 13.80 -13.54 -2.89
C ILE A 40 14.53 -14.88 -2.84
N GLU A 41 14.94 -15.41 -4.00
CA GLU A 41 15.73 -16.63 -4.11
C GLU A 41 17.22 -16.29 -4.24
N PHE A 42 18.04 -16.82 -3.34
CA PHE A 42 19.50 -16.69 -3.37
C PHE A 42 20.12 -17.76 -4.27
N ASN A 43 21.32 -17.49 -4.77
CA ASN A 43 22.08 -18.44 -5.60
C ASN A 43 22.42 -19.76 -4.86
N THR A 44 22.27 -19.79 -3.54
CA THR A 44 22.39 -20.98 -2.69
C THR A 44 21.15 -21.88 -2.74
N GLY A 45 20.05 -21.42 -3.34
CA GLY A 45 18.73 -22.07 -3.34
C GLY A 45 17.88 -21.74 -2.11
N GLU A 46 18.37 -20.88 -1.21
CA GLU A 46 17.58 -20.39 -0.09
C GLU A 46 16.57 -19.34 -0.55
N GLU A 47 15.34 -19.42 -0.03
CA GLU A 47 14.29 -18.43 -0.26
C GLU A 47 14.04 -17.62 1.01
N VAL A 48 13.96 -16.30 0.86
CA VAL A 48 13.62 -15.39 1.95
C VAL A 48 12.47 -14.50 1.51
N VAL A 49 11.48 -14.33 2.38
CA VAL A 49 10.41 -13.36 2.17
C VAL A 49 10.89 -11.99 2.64
N ALA A 50 10.97 -11.04 1.72
CA ALA A 50 11.23 -9.64 2.03
C ALA A 50 9.90 -8.89 2.20
N GLU A 51 9.74 -8.24 3.35
CA GLU A 51 8.67 -7.27 3.55
C GLU A 51 9.08 -5.90 2.99
N LEU A 52 8.18 -5.28 2.24
CA LEU A 52 8.39 -4.02 1.56
C LEU A 52 7.70 -2.90 2.34
N VAL A 53 8.52 -2.09 3.01
CA VAL A 53 8.05 -0.93 3.78
C VAL A 53 8.19 0.31 2.91
N TYR A 54 7.05 0.92 2.57
CA TYR A 54 7.01 2.16 1.82
C TYR A 54 7.07 3.37 2.75
N GLU A 55 7.93 4.32 2.41
CA GLU A 55 8.07 5.57 3.14
C GLU A 55 7.51 6.74 2.32
N LYS A 56 7.00 7.76 3.01
CA LYS A 56 6.51 9.01 2.39
C LYS A 56 5.38 8.81 1.38
N LEU A 57 4.58 7.74 1.55
CA LEU A 57 3.31 7.61 0.83
C LEU A 57 2.30 8.61 1.38
N GLU A 58 1.97 9.62 0.59
CA GLU A 58 0.85 10.50 0.87
C GLU A 58 -0.45 9.89 0.34
N LYS A 59 -1.56 10.10 1.07
CA LYS A 59 -2.92 9.73 0.62
C LYS A 59 -3.10 8.26 0.23
N HIS A 60 -2.63 7.33 1.06
CA HIS A 60 -2.86 5.89 0.87
C HIS A 60 -3.84 5.36 1.93
N TYR A 61 -4.69 4.40 1.57
CA TYR A 61 -5.54 3.69 2.53
C TYR A 61 -4.94 2.30 2.81
N SER A 62 -4.53 2.08 4.06
CA SER A 62 -3.76 0.89 4.47
C SER A 62 -4.49 -0.44 4.25
N ASN A 63 -5.81 -0.43 4.08
CA ASN A 63 -6.59 -1.66 3.85
C ASN A 63 -6.66 -2.07 2.37
N CYS A 64 -6.67 -1.11 1.44
CA CYS A 64 -6.72 -1.42 0.01
C CYS A 64 -5.34 -1.35 -0.66
N ILE A 65 -4.38 -0.64 -0.05
CA ILE A 65 -3.00 -0.49 -0.54
C ILE A 65 -2.94 0.23 -1.91
N MET A 66 -4.00 0.96 -2.27
CA MET A 66 -4.10 1.78 -3.48
C MET A 66 -3.72 3.24 -3.21
N LEU A 67 -3.28 3.95 -4.25
CA LEU A 67 -2.91 5.37 -4.20
C LEU A 67 -3.82 6.27 -5.05
N ASP A 68 -4.86 5.72 -5.67
CA ASP A 68 -5.70 6.40 -6.68
C ASP A 68 -6.97 7.06 -6.12
N HIS A 69 -7.28 6.87 -4.84
CA HIS A 69 -8.46 7.44 -4.19
C HIS A 69 -8.22 7.82 -2.73
N GLU A 70 -9.07 8.69 -2.19
CA GLU A 70 -9.12 8.97 -0.77
C GLU A 70 -9.98 7.93 -0.03
N ILE A 71 -9.76 7.76 1.27
CA ILE A 71 -10.46 6.78 2.11
C ILE A 71 -11.99 6.84 1.93
N LYS A 72 -12.55 8.05 1.81
CA LYS A 72 -13.99 8.29 1.63
C LYS A 72 -14.57 7.74 0.33
N ASP A 73 -13.73 7.60 -0.69
CA ASP A 73 -14.08 7.12 -2.03
C ASP A 73 -13.61 5.67 -2.25
N CYS A 74 -13.04 5.03 -1.22
CA CYS A 74 -12.55 3.66 -1.31
C CYS A 74 -13.72 2.67 -1.45
N PRO A 75 -13.76 1.85 -2.51
CA PRO A 75 -14.81 0.86 -2.69
C PRO A 75 -14.79 -0.25 -1.61
N GLN A 76 -13.64 -0.42 -0.95
CA GLN A 76 -13.43 -1.36 0.15
C GLN A 76 -13.52 -0.70 1.53
N ALA A 77 -13.76 0.62 1.62
CA ALA A 77 -14.11 1.21 2.91
C ALA A 77 -15.40 0.56 3.38
N GLU A 78 -15.37 0.00 4.60
CA GLU A 78 -16.58 -0.53 5.22
C GLU A 78 -17.65 0.55 5.13
N LYS A 79 -18.72 0.27 4.37
CA LYS A 79 -19.92 1.09 4.40
C LYS A 79 -20.48 0.95 5.80
N VAL A 80 -20.02 1.77 6.73
CA VAL A 80 -20.68 1.93 8.02
C VAL A 80 -22.13 2.20 7.66
N PRO A 81 -23.08 1.33 8.03
CA PRO A 81 -24.47 1.56 7.68
C PRO A 81 -24.81 2.92 8.27
N HIS A 82 -25.16 3.88 7.41
CA HIS A 82 -25.77 5.12 7.87
C HIS A 82 -26.96 4.70 8.72
N LEU A 83 -26.81 4.76 10.05
CA LEU A 83 -27.92 4.67 10.98
C LEU A 83 -28.87 5.77 10.55
N SER A 84 -29.95 5.35 9.91
CA SER A 84 -31.01 6.20 9.41
C SER A 84 -31.48 7.08 10.57
N ALA A 85 -31.29 8.39 10.39
CA ALA A 85 -31.78 9.40 11.33
C ALA A 85 -33.24 9.07 11.68
N THR A 86 -33.47 8.73 12.94
CA THR A 86 -34.79 8.40 13.46
C THR A 86 -35.66 9.63 13.29
N ARG A 87 -36.61 9.58 12.35
CA ARG A 87 -37.67 10.58 12.22
C ARG A 87 -38.63 10.39 13.40
N LYS A 88 -38.25 10.86 14.59
CA LYS A 88 -39.21 11.08 15.67
C LYS A 88 -40.12 12.21 15.20
N GLN A 89 -41.34 11.85 14.79
CA GLN A 89 -42.44 12.80 14.65
C GLN A 89 -42.62 13.47 16.01
N ASP A 90 -42.14 14.71 16.09
CA ASP A 90 -42.40 15.58 17.22
C ASP A 90 -43.89 15.90 17.21
N ARG A 91 -44.57 15.37 18.22
CA ARG A 91 -45.93 15.66 18.60
C ARG A 91 -45.97 17.11 19.07
N LEU A 92 -46.56 18.02 18.30
CA LEU A 92 -47.06 19.26 18.90
C LEU A 92 -48.28 19.83 18.17
N LYS A 93 -49.35 19.93 18.97
CA LYS A 93 -50.67 20.57 18.79
C LYS A 93 -51.76 19.71 18.17
#